data_AF-A0A6B3G2N7-F1
#
_entry.id   AF-A0A6B3G2N7-F1
#
_cell.length_a   1.000
_cell.length_b   1.000
_cell.length_c   1.000
_cell.angle_alpha   90.00
_cell.angle_beta   90.00
_cell.angle_gamma   90.00
#
_symmetry.space_group_name_H-M   'P 1'
#
loop_
_entity.id
_entity.type
_entity.pdbx_description
1 polymer ?
#
loop_
_entity_poly.entity_id
_entity_poly.type
_entity_poly.pdbx_seq_one_letter_code
_entity_poly.pdbx_strand_id
1 'polypeptide(L)'
;SIADANDEAQFAELRTLGELNTIAKRFGVQTMIEGPGHVPMHKIKENIDLQQEICEEAPFYTLGPLTTDVAPAYDHITSGIGAAMIAWWGTAMLCYVTPKEHLGLPNRDDVKTGVITYKIAAHAADLAKGHPGAQEWDDALSDARFEFRWEDQF
;
A
#
# COMPACT_ATOMS: atom_id res chain seq x y z
N SER A 1 -5.78 1.36 -15.72
CA SER A 1 -5.30 2.77 -15.75
C SER A 1 -6.12 3.59 -14.76
N ILE A 2 -5.82 4.87 -14.56
CA ILE A 2 -6.63 5.77 -13.71
C ILE A 2 -8.09 5.86 -14.19
N ALA A 3 -8.33 5.76 -15.49
CA ALA A 3 -9.67 5.83 -16.07
C ALA A 3 -10.53 4.62 -15.70
N ASP A 4 -9.91 3.45 -15.52
CA ASP A 4 -10.59 2.18 -15.26
C ASP A 4 -10.80 1.92 -13.76
N ALA A 5 -10.28 2.80 -12.90
CA ALA A 5 -10.36 2.64 -11.46
C ALA A 5 -11.82 2.64 -10.96
N ASN A 6 -12.17 1.61 -10.18
CA ASN A 6 -13.47 1.41 -9.57
C ASN A 6 -14.58 1.12 -10.60
N ASP A 7 -14.24 0.46 -11.69
CA ASP A 7 -15.22 0.02 -12.68
C ASP A 7 -16.03 -1.20 -12.20
N GLU A 8 -17.03 -1.57 -13.00
CA GLU A 8 -17.90 -2.70 -12.69
C GLU A 8 -17.14 -4.03 -12.67
N ALA A 9 -16.13 -4.20 -13.54
CA ALA A 9 -15.35 -5.42 -13.63
C ALA A 9 -14.52 -5.64 -12.36
N GLN A 10 -13.83 -4.61 -11.89
CA GLN A 10 -13.05 -4.65 -10.65
C GLN A 10 -13.93 -5.04 -9.45
N PHE A 11 -15.08 -4.39 -9.28
CA PHE A 11 -15.94 -4.68 -8.13
C PHE A 11 -16.75 -5.97 -8.26
N ALA A 12 -16.99 -6.47 -9.49
CA ALA A 12 -17.53 -7.81 -9.68
C ALA A 12 -16.55 -8.90 -9.23
N GLU A 13 -15.26 -8.75 -9.52
CA GLU A 13 -14.22 -9.65 -9.03
C GLU A 13 -14.10 -9.57 -7.50
N LEU A 14 -14.06 -8.37 -6.90
CA LEU A 14 -13.99 -8.21 -5.45
C LEU A 14 -15.13 -8.93 -4.71
N ARG A 15 -16.36 -8.86 -5.24
CA ARG A 15 -17.51 -9.61 -4.71
C ARG A 15 -17.30 -11.11 -4.76
N THR A 16 -16.77 -11.62 -5.88
CA THR A 16 -16.44 -13.04 -6.04
C THR A 16 -15.35 -13.46 -5.05
N LEU A 17 -14.33 -12.63 -4.81
CA LEU A 17 -13.29 -12.89 -3.81
C LEU A 17 -13.87 -12.94 -2.38
N GLY A 18 -14.85 -12.10 -2.06
CA GLY A 18 -15.58 -12.16 -0.80
C GLY A 18 -16.27 -13.51 -0.58
N GLU A 19 -16.99 -14.01 -1.60
CA GLU A 19 -17.62 -15.34 -1.55
C GLU A 19 -16.59 -16.47 -1.37
N LEU A 20 -15.48 -16.41 -2.11
CA LEU A 20 -14.40 -17.39 -2.01
C LEU A 20 -13.71 -17.35 -0.65
N ASN A 21 -13.57 -16.18 -0.04
CA ASN A 21 -13.04 -16.00 1.30
C ASN A 21 -13.94 -16.68 2.34
N THR A 22 -15.26 -16.49 2.28
CA THR A 22 -16.21 -17.19 3.16
C THR A 22 -16.12 -18.70 2.97
N ILE A 23 -15.98 -19.18 1.73
CA ILE A 23 -15.79 -20.62 1.45
C ILE A 23 -14.48 -21.11 2.08
N ALA A 24 -13.36 -20.44 1.85
CA ALA A 24 -12.05 -20.83 2.39
C ALA A 24 -12.05 -20.89 3.93
N LYS A 25 -12.67 -19.91 4.59
CA LYS A 25 -12.87 -19.89 6.05
C LYS A 25 -13.61 -21.15 6.55
N ARG A 26 -14.62 -21.63 5.83
CA ARG A 26 -15.34 -22.88 6.18
C ARG A 26 -14.46 -24.13 6.15
N PHE A 27 -13.40 -24.11 5.36
CA PHE A 27 -12.40 -25.18 5.30
C PHE A 27 -11.19 -24.93 6.21
N GLY A 28 -11.20 -23.87 7.02
CA GLY A 28 -10.09 -23.51 7.91
C GLY A 28 -8.83 -23.05 7.16
N VAL A 29 -8.96 -22.58 5.92
CA VAL A 29 -7.85 -22.07 5.11
C VAL A 29 -7.71 -20.57 5.33
N GLN A 30 -6.49 -20.10 5.61
CA GLN A 30 -6.19 -18.68 5.75
C GLN A 30 -6.19 -17.97 4.39
N THR A 31 -6.72 -16.76 4.36
CA THR A 31 -6.87 -15.95 3.15
C THR A 31 -6.44 -14.50 3.39
N MET A 32 -5.97 -13.87 2.31
CA MET A 32 -5.85 -12.43 2.15
C MET A 32 -6.43 -12.10 0.76
N ILE A 33 -6.88 -10.86 0.58
CA ILE A 33 -7.49 -10.40 -0.67
C ILE A 33 -6.51 -9.47 -1.38
N GLU A 34 -6.31 -9.66 -2.68
CA GLU A 34 -5.51 -8.75 -3.49
C GLU A 34 -6.36 -7.57 -4.00
N GLY A 35 -5.75 -6.39 -4.07
CA GLY A 35 -6.40 -5.13 -4.41
C GLY A 35 -5.85 -4.45 -5.67
N PRO A 36 -6.30 -3.22 -5.98
CA PRO A 36 -6.05 -2.56 -7.25
C PRO A 36 -4.60 -2.16 -7.49
N GLY A 37 -4.32 -1.81 -8.76
CA GLY A 37 -3.05 -1.22 -9.20
C GLY A 37 -3.07 0.31 -9.38
N HIS A 38 -3.99 0.88 -10.17
CA HIS A 38 -4.00 2.31 -10.53
C HIS A 38 -5.30 2.96 -10.08
N VAL A 39 -5.25 3.88 -9.10
CA VAL A 39 -6.45 4.50 -8.50
C VAL A 39 -6.15 5.95 -8.13
N PRO A 40 -6.91 6.94 -8.65
CA PRO A 40 -6.71 8.33 -8.26
C PRO A 40 -7.13 8.54 -6.80
N MET A 41 -6.44 9.43 -6.07
CA MET A 41 -6.56 9.54 -4.61
C MET A 41 -7.98 9.62 -4.05
N HIS A 42 -8.89 10.34 -4.73
CA HIS A 42 -10.28 10.51 -4.29
C HIS A 42 -11.12 9.22 -4.34
N LYS A 43 -10.65 8.17 -5.03
CA LYS A 43 -11.30 6.86 -5.15
C LYS A 43 -10.70 5.78 -4.25
N ILE A 44 -9.56 6.04 -3.61
CA ILE A 44 -8.84 5.04 -2.81
C ILE A 44 -9.68 4.61 -1.60
N LYS A 45 -10.41 5.54 -0.95
CA LYS A 45 -11.19 5.22 0.26
C LYS A 45 -12.33 4.24 -0.01
N GLU A 46 -13.01 4.40 -1.15
CA GLU A 46 -14.07 3.48 -1.58
C GLU A 46 -13.57 2.04 -1.74
N ASN A 47 -12.35 1.85 -2.25
CA ASN A 47 -11.78 0.51 -2.45
C ASN A 47 -11.62 -0.24 -1.13
N ILE A 48 -11.03 0.40 -0.13
CA ILE A 48 -10.80 -0.24 1.17
C ILE A 48 -12.13 -0.43 1.92
N ASP A 49 -13.07 0.53 1.86
CA ASP A 49 -14.39 0.38 2.49
C ASP A 49 -15.15 -0.83 1.92
N LEU A 50 -15.23 -0.93 0.59
CA LEU A 50 -15.90 -2.05 -0.07
C LEU A 50 -15.19 -3.37 0.22
N GLN A 51 -13.84 -3.39 0.25
CA GLN A 51 -13.13 -4.63 0.56
C GLN A 51 -13.41 -5.09 2.00
N GLN A 52 -13.38 -4.20 2.99
CA GLN A 52 -13.67 -4.55 4.38
C GLN A 52 -15.09 -5.09 4.55
N GLU A 53 -16.07 -4.45 3.90
CA GLU A 53 -17.47 -4.87 3.93
C GLU A 53 -17.68 -6.23 3.24
N ILE A 54 -17.23 -6.37 2.00
CA ILE A 54 -17.52 -7.52 1.13
C ILE A 54 -16.70 -8.75 1.54
N CYS A 55 -15.46 -8.56 1.99
CA CYS A 55 -14.53 -9.64 2.28
C CYS A 55 -14.41 -9.96 3.78
N GLU A 56 -15.39 -9.52 4.59
CA GLU A 56 -15.46 -9.80 6.04
C GLU A 56 -14.14 -9.48 6.76
N GLU A 57 -13.63 -8.27 6.54
CA GLU A 57 -12.39 -7.74 7.14
C GLU A 57 -11.14 -8.63 6.92
N ALA A 58 -11.14 -9.48 5.88
CA ALA A 58 -9.95 -10.25 5.51
C ALA A 58 -8.77 -9.30 5.22
N PRO A 59 -7.51 -9.68 5.54
CA PRO A 59 -6.35 -8.84 5.26
C PRO A 59 -6.29 -8.42 3.79
N PHE A 60 -6.13 -7.13 3.54
CA PHE A 60 -6.01 -6.60 2.18
C PHE A 60 -4.54 -6.44 1.78
N TYR A 61 -4.23 -6.81 0.54
CA TYR A 61 -2.90 -6.76 -0.06
C TYR A 61 -2.94 -5.98 -1.38
N THR A 62 -2.34 -4.80 -1.44
CA THR A 62 -2.50 -3.90 -2.60
C THR A 62 -1.20 -3.68 -3.37
N LEU A 63 -1.28 -3.47 -4.69
CA LEU A 63 -0.16 -3.05 -5.53
C LEU A 63 -0.18 -1.53 -5.68
N GLY A 64 0.51 -0.81 -4.79
CA GLY A 64 0.35 0.66 -4.68
C GLY A 64 -0.89 1.04 -3.85
N PRO A 65 -1.86 1.78 -4.41
CA PRO A 65 -2.06 2.03 -5.85
C PRO A 65 -1.32 3.25 -6.42
N LEU A 66 -0.97 3.19 -7.71
CA LEU A 66 -0.49 4.31 -8.50
C LEU A 66 -1.57 5.40 -8.60
N THR A 67 -1.22 6.60 -8.16
CA THR A 67 -2.18 7.72 -8.10
C THR A 67 -2.27 8.54 -9.40
N THR A 68 -1.35 8.30 -10.33
CA THR A 68 -1.31 8.93 -11.66
C THR A 68 -0.53 8.07 -12.64
N ASP A 69 -0.88 8.10 -13.93
CA ASP A 69 -0.28 7.29 -15.00
C ASP A 69 0.83 8.03 -15.77
N VAL A 70 1.09 9.30 -15.44
CA VAL A 70 1.88 10.20 -16.32
C VAL A 70 3.38 10.20 -16.03
N ALA A 71 3.86 9.39 -15.08
CA ALA A 71 5.24 9.44 -14.60
C ALA A 71 5.93 8.05 -14.59
N PRO A 72 5.97 7.33 -15.74
CA PRO A 72 6.76 6.12 -15.83
C PRO A 72 8.23 6.41 -15.47
N ALA A 73 8.92 5.41 -14.93
CA ALA A 73 10.21 5.52 -14.23
C ALA A 73 10.12 6.01 -12.77
N TYR A 74 9.01 6.64 -12.38
CA TYR A 74 8.79 7.20 -11.04
C TYR A 74 7.59 6.56 -10.33
N ASP A 75 7.18 5.37 -10.78
CA ASP A 75 5.97 4.72 -10.28
C ASP A 75 6.08 4.25 -8.84
N HIS A 76 7.29 4.00 -8.34
CA HIS A 76 7.54 3.84 -6.90
C HIS A 76 7.06 5.07 -6.09
N ILE A 77 7.17 6.29 -6.63
CA ILE A 77 6.68 7.52 -6.00
C ILE A 77 5.17 7.65 -6.19
N THR A 78 4.66 7.50 -7.42
CA THR A 78 3.23 7.67 -7.73
C THR A 78 2.38 6.68 -6.92
N SER A 79 2.89 5.46 -6.75
CA SER A 79 2.27 4.41 -5.94
C SER A 79 2.53 4.54 -4.46
N GLY A 80 3.70 5.04 -4.03
CA GLY A 80 4.00 5.27 -2.62
C GLY A 80 3.00 6.20 -1.93
N ILE A 81 2.48 7.20 -2.67
CA ILE A 81 1.41 8.08 -2.21
C ILE A 81 0.13 7.27 -1.93
N GLY A 82 -0.33 6.49 -2.90
CA GLY A 82 -1.56 5.71 -2.73
C GLY A 82 -1.41 4.60 -1.70
N ALA A 83 -0.24 3.96 -1.64
CA ALA A 83 0.11 2.92 -0.68
C ALA A 83 0.02 3.42 0.77
N ALA A 84 0.60 4.60 1.05
CA ALA A 84 0.48 5.23 2.38
C ALA A 84 -0.99 5.54 2.74
N MET A 85 -1.77 6.06 1.79
CA MET A 85 -3.18 6.39 2.03
C MET A 85 -4.04 5.14 2.29
N ILE A 86 -3.90 4.12 1.47
CA ILE A 86 -4.75 2.92 1.59
C ILE A 86 -4.36 2.07 2.80
N ALA A 87 -3.06 2.02 3.15
CA ALA A 87 -2.59 1.41 4.39
C ALA A 87 -3.07 2.17 5.63
N TRP A 88 -3.08 3.50 5.60
CA TRP A 88 -3.66 4.29 6.69
C TRP A 88 -5.11 3.91 6.95
N TRP A 89 -5.87 3.63 5.90
CA TRP A 89 -7.27 3.22 6.01
C TRP A 89 -7.49 1.72 6.28
N GLY A 90 -6.46 0.88 6.30
CA GLY A 90 -6.58 -0.50 6.78
C GLY A 90 -5.95 -1.59 5.92
N THR A 91 -5.32 -1.27 4.79
CA THR A 91 -4.56 -2.30 4.04
C THR A 91 -3.46 -2.92 4.90
N ALA A 92 -3.40 -4.24 4.92
CA ALA A 92 -2.53 -5.00 5.81
C ALA A 92 -1.12 -5.24 5.22
N MET A 93 -1.02 -5.36 3.90
CA MET A 93 0.26 -5.57 3.21
C MET A 93 0.32 -4.75 1.92
N LEU A 94 1.50 -4.22 1.60
CA LEU A 94 1.73 -3.40 0.42
C LEU A 94 2.73 -4.11 -0.50
N CYS A 95 2.30 -4.45 -1.71
CA CYS A 95 3.20 -4.90 -2.77
C CYS A 95 3.92 -3.68 -3.30
N TYR A 96 5.24 -3.71 -3.23
CA TYR A 96 6.06 -2.61 -3.70
C TYR A 96 5.98 -2.42 -5.22
N VAL A 97 6.31 -1.21 -5.65
CA VAL A 97 6.46 -0.84 -7.06
C VAL A 97 7.86 -0.26 -7.22
N THR A 98 8.57 -0.67 -8.26
CA THR A 98 9.95 -0.23 -8.49
C THR A 98 9.99 0.97 -9.45
N PRO A 99 11.12 1.68 -9.57
CA PRO A 99 11.33 2.63 -10.65
C PRO A 99 11.22 2.02 -12.05
N LYS A 100 11.33 0.69 -12.23
CA LYS A 100 11.24 0.04 -13.54
C LYS A 100 9.85 -0.45 -13.91
N GLU A 101 8.85 -0.21 -13.06
CA GLU A 101 7.47 -0.52 -13.38
C GLU A 101 7.08 0.07 -14.75
N HIS A 102 6.32 -0.70 -15.52
CA HIS A 102 5.93 -0.38 -16.91
C HIS A 102 7.08 -0.22 -17.93
N LEU A 103 8.34 -0.42 -17.54
CA LEU A 103 9.51 -0.18 -18.40
C LEU A 103 10.40 -1.40 -18.60
N GLY A 104 10.49 -2.31 -17.63
CA GLY A 104 11.28 -3.53 -17.74
C GLY A 104 11.54 -4.22 -16.42
N LEU A 105 12.44 -5.22 -16.43
CA LEU A 105 12.83 -5.93 -15.21
C LEU A 105 13.70 -5.04 -14.31
N PRO A 106 13.41 -4.97 -12.99
CA PRO A 106 14.21 -4.18 -12.06
C PRO A 106 15.59 -4.80 -11.84
N ASN A 107 16.60 -3.94 -11.69
CA ASN A 107 17.92 -4.36 -11.21
C ASN A 107 18.00 -4.30 -9.67
N ARG A 108 19.17 -4.60 -9.10
CA ARG A 108 19.41 -4.58 -7.65
C ARG A 108 19.06 -3.24 -6.98
N ASP A 109 19.42 -2.12 -7.60
CA ASP A 109 19.22 -0.80 -7.02
C ASP A 109 17.76 -0.34 -7.16
N ASP A 110 17.09 -0.75 -8.24
CA ASP A 110 15.64 -0.56 -8.41
C ASP A 110 14.85 -1.29 -7.31
N VAL A 111 15.25 -2.53 -6.99
CA VAL A 111 14.66 -3.33 -5.90
C VAL A 111 14.86 -2.64 -4.56
N LYS A 112 16.10 -2.21 -4.24
CA LYS A 112 16.38 -1.48 -2.99
C LYS A 112 15.52 -0.21 -2.91
N THR A 113 15.41 0.53 -4.00
CA THR A 113 14.62 1.77 -4.06
C THR A 113 13.15 1.48 -3.75
N GLY A 114 12.54 0.51 -4.42
CA GLY A 114 11.15 0.12 -4.15
C GLY A 114 10.93 -0.31 -2.69
N VAL A 115 11.84 -1.11 -2.12
CA VAL A 115 11.73 -1.59 -0.73
C VAL A 115 11.77 -0.42 0.26
N ILE A 116 12.74 0.49 0.12
CA ILE A 116 12.85 1.65 1.02
C ILE A 116 11.64 2.57 0.87
N THR A 117 11.18 2.84 -0.36
CA THR A 117 9.98 3.64 -0.61
C THR A 117 8.75 3.07 0.10
N TYR A 118 8.54 1.76 0.01
CA TYR A 118 7.37 1.12 0.63
C TYR A 118 7.51 0.93 2.14
N LYS A 119 8.73 0.82 2.67
CA LYS A 119 8.98 0.90 4.12
C LYS A 119 8.59 2.27 4.68
N ILE A 120 8.89 3.35 3.96
CA ILE A 120 8.47 4.71 4.32
C ILE A 120 6.95 4.84 4.25
N ALA A 121 6.32 4.37 3.17
CA ALA A 121 4.86 4.42 3.02
C ALA A 121 4.12 3.66 4.13
N ALA A 122 4.59 2.45 4.46
CA ALA A 122 4.04 1.65 5.54
C ALA A 122 4.19 2.33 6.91
N HIS A 123 5.38 2.86 7.21
CA HIS A 123 5.63 3.60 8.45
C HIS A 123 4.76 4.87 8.56
N ALA A 124 4.63 5.63 7.48
CA ALA A 124 3.75 6.80 7.42
C ALA A 124 2.29 6.43 7.71
N ALA A 125 1.83 5.27 7.21
CA ALA A 125 0.50 4.76 7.52
C ALA A 125 0.36 4.34 8.99
N ASP A 126 1.38 3.71 9.58
CA ASP A 126 1.37 3.34 11.00
C ASP A 126 1.35 4.57 11.93
N LEU A 127 2.08 5.63 11.59
CA LEU A 127 1.96 6.93 12.25
C LEU A 127 0.54 7.49 12.15
N ALA A 128 -0.04 7.51 10.95
CA ALA A 128 -1.39 8.04 10.73
C ALA A 128 -2.48 7.20 11.43
N LYS A 129 -2.23 5.90 11.66
CA LYS A 129 -3.08 5.00 12.46
C LYS A 129 -2.90 5.18 13.97
N GLY A 130 -1.86 5.90 14.41
CA GLY A 130 -1.49 5.97 15.82
C GLY A 130 -1.04 4.62 16.37
N HIS A 131 -0.37 3.80 15.56
CA HIS A 131 0.10 2.48 16.00
C HIS A 131 1.09 2.63 17.16
N PRO A 132 0.93 1.87 18.27
CA PRO A 132 1.84 1.94 19.41
C PRO A 132 3.30 1.73 18.98
N GLY A 133 4.20 2.62 19.40
CA GLY A 133 5.64 2.56 19.10
C GLY A 133 6.05 3.12 17.73
N ALA A 134 5.12 3.48 16.82
CA ALA A 134 5.50 4.04 15.53
C ALA A 134 6.22 5.39 15.69
N GLN A 135 5.66 6.30 16.49
CA GLN A 135 6.21 7.65 16.68
C GLN A 135 7.56 7.67 17.42
N GLU A 136 7.87 6.65 18.22
CA GLU A 136 9.13 6.58 18.97
C GLU A 136 10.36 6.62 18.02
N TRP A 137 10.23 6.07 16.82
CA TRP A 137 11.30 6.12 15.82
C TRP A 137 11.51 7.53 15.28
N ASP A 138 10.43 8.24 14.92
CA ASP A 138 10.48 9.62 14.45
C ASP A 138 11.01 10.57 15.51
N ASP A 139 10.58 10.41 16.76
CA ASP A 139 11.01 11.23 17.89
C ASP A 139 12.51 11.02 18.16
N ALA A 140 13.00 9.77 18.19
CA ALA A 140 14.41 9.48 18.40
C ALA A 140 15.33 10.09 17.31
N LEU A 141 14.93 10.02 16.04
CA LEU A 141 15.68 10.65 14.93
C LEU A 141 15.61 12.18 15.01
N SER A 142 14.47 12.72 15.44
CA SER A 142 14.27 14.17 15.61
C SER A 142 15.12 14.73 16.76
N ASP A 143 15.23 14.00 17.87
CA ASP A 143 16.10 14.35 18.99
C ASP A 143 17.58 14.34 18.57
N ALA A 144 18.02 13.28 17.87
CA ALA A 144 19.38 13.21 17.33
C ALA A 144 19.68 14.39 16.39
N ARG A 145 18.72 14.78 15.55
CA ARG A 145 18.83 15.96 14.67
C ARG A 145 18.95 17.25 15.46
N PHE A 146 18.11 17.45 16.48
CA PHE A 146 18.11 18.65 17.31
C PHE A 146 19.43 18.82 18.08
N GLU A 147 19.99 17.71 18.56
CA GLU A 147 21.24 17.66 19.32
C GLU A 147 22.50 17.57 18.43
N PHE A 148 22.34 17.61 17.10
CA PHE A 148 23.43 17.46 16.12
C PHE A 148 24.23 16.15 16.25
N ARG A 149 23.60 15.07 16.73
CA ARG A 149 24.18 13.71 16.80
C ARG A 149 24.11 13.03 15.44
N TRP A 150 25.00 13.42 14.52
CA TRP A 150 24.96 12.98 13.12
C TRP A 150 25.06 11.47 12.92
N GLU A 151 25.91 10.78 13.70
CA GLU A 151 26.06 9.32 13.60
C GLU A 151 24.77 8.59 14.00
N ASP A 152 24.03 9.10 14.99
CA ASP A 152 22.76 8.52 15.43
C ASP A 152 21.61 8.82 14.45
N GLN A 153 21.75 9.85 13.62
CA GLN A 153 20.73 10.24 12.63
C GLN A 153 20.77 9.37 11.35
N PHE A 154 21.93 8.82 10.98
CA PHE A 154 22.15 8.10 9.71
C PHE A 154 22.13 6.58 9.88
#